data_AF-A0A3N2MX92-F1
#
_entry.id   AF-A0A3N2MX92-F1
#
_cell.length_a   1.000
_cell.length_b   1.000
_cell.length_c   1.000
_cell.angle_alpha   90.00
_cell.angle_beta   90.00
_cell.angle_gamma   90.00
#
_symmetry.space_group_name_H-M   'P 1'
#
loop_
_entity.id
_entity.type
_entity.pdbx_description
1 polymer ?
#
loop_
_entity_poly.entity_id
_entity_poly.type
_entity_poly.pdbx_seq_one_letter_code
_entity_poly.pdbx_strand_id
1 'polypeptide(L)'
;MKLNISSKLLIILLDAVFSFFLFQIVAGLLAYFYYMPPLNDFLATWVLYYIVSYIICRRTLGQYFFNAGIIDFGNKNLFALRLILRELTSSLPAVILLLFGWNHLSPIRFLATLLICSIFAIFRKKIFRIKVEKMAQSYSSDEKRVFKNIAYTFIVLIISATAVRAINTLATNDNLLLKERPMCAVPRPSGHSVGKYVDFLHENKSDINDYIFSLFDKYDHVILCERAHPEMTQYDMIYSIVSDNRFVDSVGNVFTEIGCVDSREAYKAFLDREFKNEEEVDSSLASFMTVNQSVHLLWPNTNWFNFLKRLYYLNHGKSTKVNLLFADRNWIDRSELDSRDSIMAENIVSTLKNDSLRKSLIIMNYRHAYLTPENCGYYVSQAFPGKVANVMINTGSVSLIDLLFGKETMLPTLHGKWDAAFKQVKDSDCAFDFDGSPFGEDEFDHFVMPWNHVRALKYKDMFTGFIHYKAPEEQFTNIGYNHIFDPDNEKQLRAREAALKGYSLDYWKEQLKNGITRQEGMDIYYSSGSIENQIYIIVCAVAAILIGLMALISYCRISKMKSNI
;
A
#
# COMPACT_ATOMS: atom_id res chain seq x y z
N MET A 1 47.48 5.38 8.28
CA MET A 1 47.35 6.00 6.93
C MET A 1 45.86 6.15 6.61
N LYS A 2 45.41 7.27 6.04
CA LYS A 2 43.98 7.50 5.74
C LYS A 2 43.52 6.68 4.52
N LEU A 3 42.30 6.15 4.57
CA LEU A 3 41.64 5.56 3.41
C LEU A 3 41.30 6.65 2.38
N ASN A 4 41.56 6.39 1.10
CA ASN A 4 41.10 7.26 0.01
C ASN A 4 39.57 7.15 -0.17
N ILE A 5 38.98 8.11 -0.89
CA ILE A 5 37.53 8.21 -1.06
C ILE A 5 36.96 6.96 -1.74
N SER A 6 37.59 6.50 -2.83
CA SER A 6 37.15 5.31 -3.57
C SER A 6 37.11 4.04 -2.70
N SER A 7 38.11 3.83 -1.83
CA SER A 7 38.11 2.70 -0.90
C SER A 7 36.98 2.82 0.14
N LYS A 8 36.70 4.04 0.64
CA LYS A 8 35.58 4.26 1.58
C LYS A 8 34.24 3.94 0.93
N LEU A 9 34.03 4.39 -0.30
CA LEU A 9 32.81 4.09 -1.06
C LEU A 9 32.66 2.59 -1.31
N LEU A 10 33.74 1.91 -1.72
CA LEU A 10 33.69 0.46 -1.95
C LEU A 10 33.46 -0.32 -0.66
N ILE A 11 34.02 0.11 0.48
CA ILE A 11 33.73 -0.49 1.79
C ILE A 11 32.24 -0.39 2.11
N ILE A 12 31.63 0.80 1.96
CA ILE A 12 30.20 1.01 2.22
C ILE A 12 29.37 0.11 1.31
N LEU A 13 29.71 0.01 0.01
CA LEU A 13 28.98 -0.81 -0.94
C LEU A 13 29.10 -2.31 -0.62
N LEU A 14 30.29 -2.80 -0.30
CA LEU A 14 30.49 -4.20 0.13
C LEU A 14 29.69 -4.51 1.39
N ASP A 15 29.72 -3.61 2.37
CA ASP A 15 29.00 -3.77 3.64
C ASP A 15 27.47 -3.68 3.45
N ALA A 16 26.98 -2.85 2.53
CA ALA A 16 25.57 -2.76 2.17
C ALA A 16 25.07 -4.06 1.53
N VAL A 17 25.80 -4.58 0.53
CA VAL A 17 25.45 -5.82 -0.17
C VAL A 17 25.53 -7.02 0.79
N PHE A 18 26.54 -7.08 1.64
CA PHE A 18 26.64 -8.09 2.70
C PHE A 18 25.42 -8.03 3.63
N SER A 19 25.08 -6.84 4.11
CA SER A 19 23.95 -6.64 5.04
C SER A 19 22.62 -6.97 4.37
N PHE A 20 22.49 -6.76 3.06
CA PHE A 20 21.29 -7.13 2.31
C PHE A 20 21.06 -8.64 2.30
N PHE A 21 22.10 -9.44 1.98
CA PHE A 21 21.96 -10.90 2.03
C PHE A 21 21.80 -11.43 3.45
N LEU A 22 22.50 -10.82 4.42
CA LEU A 22 22.31 -11.15 5.83
C LEU A 22 20.85 -10.91 6.26
N PHE A 23 20.27 -9.78 5.86
CA PHE A 23 18.87 -9.46 6.10
C PHE A 23 17.93 -10.54 5.54
N GLN A 24 18.11 -10.97 4.29
CA GLN A 24 17.25 -12.00 3.69
C GLN A 24 17.31 -13.33 4.46
N ILE A 25 18.48 -13.71 4.97
CA ILE A 25 18.65 -14.91 5.80
C ILE A 25 17.92 -14.73 7.13
N VAL A 26 18.16 -13.62 7.84
CA VAL A 26 17.52 -13.34 9.14
C VAL A 26 16.00 -13.26 8.99
N ALA A 27 15.51 -12.54 7.98
CA ALA A 27 14.09 -12.41 7.68
C ALA A 27 13.43 -13.77 7.42
N GLY A 28 14.05 -14.65 6.63
CA GLY A 28 13.49 -15.97 6.40
C GLY A 28 13.57 -16.93 7.60
N LEU A 29 14.60 -16.82 8.44
CA LEU A 29 14.68 -17.59 9.68
C LEU A 29 13.61 -17.16 10.70
N LEU A 30 13.25 -15.87 10.70
CA LEU A 30 12.24 -15.32 11.60
C LEU A 30 10.81 -15.39 11.03
N ALA A 31 10.64 -15.56 9.72
CA ALA A 31 9.35 -15.49 9.02
C ALA A 31 8.25 -16.40 9.59
N TYR A 32 8.62 -17.54 10.20
CA TYR A 32 7.66 -18.40 10.89
C TYR A 32 6.99 -17.68 12.06
N PHE A 33 7.73 -16.89 12.84
CA PHE A 33 7.25 -16.20 14.04
C PHE A 33 6.86 -14.74 13.78
N TYR A 34 7.61 -14.07 12.92
CA TYR A 34 7.49 -12.63 12.69
C TYR A 34 7.91 -12.26 11.26
N TYR A 35 7.07 -11.50 10.58
CA TYR A 35 7.41 -10.95 9.27
C TYR A 35 8.25 -9.68 9.42
N MET A 36 9.37 -9.60 8.70
CA MET A 36 10.27 -8.45 8.70
C MET A 36 10.10 -7.59 7.44
N PRO A 37 9.41 -6.44 7.50
CA PRO A 37 9.31 -5.47 6.41
C PRO A 37 10.68 -5.11 5.77
N PRO A 38 10.81 -5.17 4.43
CA PRO A 38 12.11 -5.08 3.76
C PRO A 38 13.00 -3.88 4.09
N LEU A 39 12.49 -2.65 4.02
CA LEU A 39 13.35 -1.46 4.08
C LEU A 39 13.89 -1.19 5.48
N ASN A 40 13.01 -1.11 6.48
CA ASN A 40 13.39 -0.74 7.84
C ASN A 40 14.23 -1.85 8.49
N ASP A 41 13.86 -3.11 8.28
CA ASP A 41 14.59 -4.24 8.86
C ASP A 41 15.92 -4.52 8.16
N PHE A 42 16.05 -4.22 6.85
CA PHE A 42 17.35 -4.19 6.18
C PHE A 42 18.28 -3.16 6.82
N LEU A 43 17.80 -1.93 7.04
CA LEU A 43 18.58 -0.87 7.66
C LEU A 43 18.96 -1.23 9.10
N ALA A 44 18.03 -1.79 9.88
CA ALA A 44 18.29 -2.28 11.23
C ALA A 44 19.34 -3.40 11.24
N THR A 45 19.23 -4.36 10.32
CA THR A 45 20.21 -5.45 10.14
C THR A 45 21.59 -4.89 9.80
N TRP A 46 21.67 -3.88 8.94
CA TRP A 46 22.93 -3.23 8.59
C TRP A 46 23.58 -2.53 9.79
N VAL A 47 22.80 -1.80 10.59
CA VAL A 47 23.30 -1.18 11.83
C VAL A 47 23.79 -2.23 12.82
N LEU A 48 23.04 -3.31 13.01
CA LEU A 48 23.42 -4.40 13.89
C LEU A 48 24.70 -5.09 13.42
N TYR A 49 24.82 -5.34 12.11
CA TYR A 49 26.04 -5.86 11.49
C TYR A 49 27.26 -4.99 11.80
N TYR A 50 27.14 -3.67 11.69
CA TYR A 50 28.23 -2.75 12.07
C TYR A 50 28.59 -2.89 13.55
N ILE A 51 27.62 -2.82 14.45
CA ILE A 51 27.85 -2.89 15.89
C ILE A 51 28.56 -4.21 16.25
N VAL A 52 28.02 -5.35 15.80
CA VAL A 52 28.56 -6.69 16.09
C VAL A 52 29.97 -6.83 15.50
N SER A 53 30.18 -6.44 14.25
CA SER A 53 31.48 -6.52 13.58
C SER A 53 32.54 -5.68 14.28
N TYR A 54 32.18 -4.49 14.76
CA TYR A 54 33.12 -3.64 15.48
C TYR A 54 33.42 -4.12 16.90
N ILE A 55 32.45 -4.71 17.61
CA ILE A 55 32.67 -5.28 18.95
C ILE A 55 33.59 -6.48 18.87
N ILE A 56 33.30 -7.43 17.96
CA ILE A 56 33.98 -8.72 17.87
C ILE A 56 35.29 -8.59 17.08
N CYS A 57 35.21 -8.05 15.86
CA CYS A 57 36.31 -8.09 14.90
C CYS A 57 37.09 -6.77 14.80
N ARG A 58 36.58 -5.69 15.42
CA ARG A 58 37.12 -4.32 15.27
C ARG A 58 37.15 -3.83 13.81
N ARG A 59 36.43 -4.47 12.90
CA ARG A 59 36.32 -4.11 11.49
C ARG A 59 35.14 -4.82 10.84
N THR A 60 34.58 -4.21 9.81
CA THR A 60 33.57 -4.83 8.94
C THR A 60 34.24 -5.68 7.85
N LEU A 61 33.46 -6.48 7.10
CA LEU A 61 33.95 -7.29 5.98
C LEU A 61 34.58 -6.40 4.89
N GLY A 62 33.94 -5.30 4.52
CA GLY A 62 34.50 -4.34 3.57
C GLY A 62 35.83 -3.78 4.08
N GLN A 63 35.91 -3.42 5.36
CA GLN A 63 37.15 -2.92 5.96
C GLN A 63 38.26 -3.98 6.01
N TYR A 64 37.90 -5.24 6.28
CA TYR A 64 38.85 -6.35 6.26
C TYR A 64 39.55 -6.48 4.90
N PHE A 65 38.81 -6.35 3.78
CA PHE A 65 39.39 -6.38 2.43
C PHE A 65 40.42 -5.27 2.18
N PHE A 66 40.22 -4.09 2.78
CA PHE A 66 41.09 -2.92 2.63
C PHE A 66 42.15 -2.78 3.74
N ASN A 67 42.32 -3.81 4.57
CA ASN A 67 43.16 -3.79 5.76
C ASN A 67 42.91 -2.55 6.63
N ALA A 68 41.63 -2.27 6.88
CA ALA A 68 41.17 -1.19 7.72
C ALA A 68 40.42 -1.72 8.94
N GLY A 69 40.26 -0.88 9.95
CA GLY A 69 39.49 -1.19 11.14
C GLY A 69 39.31 0.02 12.03
N ILE A 70 38.55 -0.15 13.10
CA ILE A 70 38.37 0.88 14.10
C ILE A 70 39.56 0.96 15.05
N ILE A 71 39.98 2.19 15.35
CA ILE A 71 40.95 2.53 16.38
C ILE A 71 40.23 3.40 17.41
N ASP A 72 40.29 2.99 18.68
CA ASP A 72 39.71 3.71 19.80
C ASP A 72 40.77 4.52 20.56
N PHE A 73 40.49 5.80 20.77
CA PHE A 73 41.34 6.76 21.48
C PHE A 73 40.66 7.29 22.77
N GLY A 74 39.57 6.68 23.21
CA GLY A 74 38.85 7.10 24.42
C GLY A 74 38.93 6.11 25.57
N ASN A 75 38.00 6.23 26.50
CA ASN A 75 37.95 5.36 27.68
C ASN A 75 37.56 3.92 27.27
N LYS A 76 38.45 2.96 27.52
CA LYS A 76 38.26 1.55 27.19
C LYS A 76 37.02 0.94 27.86
N ASN A 77 36.71 1.36 29.09
CA ASN A 77 35.54 0.87 29.84
C ASN A 77 34.21 1.34 29.23
N LEU A 78 34.23 2.40 28.43
CA LEU A 78 33.06 2.95 27.73
C LEU A 78 33.12 2.68 26.22
N PHE A 79 33.99 1.79 25.76
CA PHE A 79 34.17 1.54 24.33
C PHE A 79 32.87 1.07 23.66
N ALA A 80 32.23 0.04 24.20
CA ALA A 80 31.01 -0.53 23.62
C ALA A 80 29.86 0.49 23.57
N LEU A 81 29.64 1.22 24.66
CA LEU A 81 28.61 2.25 24.74
C LEU A 81 28.85 3.37 23.70
N ARG A 82 30.09 3.88 23.61
CA ARG A 82 30.45 4.91 22.61
C ARG A 82 30.30 4.41 21.19
N LEU A 83 30.63 3.14 20.94
CA LEU A 83 30.49 2.52 19.62
C LEU A 83 29.02 2.36 19.21
N ILE A 84 28.18 1.84 20.10
CA ILE A 84 26.74 1.67 19.86
C ILE A 84 26.11 3.03 19.56
N LEU A 85 26.36 4.04 20.40
CA LEU A 85 25.82 5.38 20.20
C LEU A 85 26.34 6.01 18.90
N ARG A 86 27.61 5.77 18.55
CA ARG A 86 28.18 6.22 17.27
C ARG A 86 27.43 5.62 16.08
N GLU A 87 27.23 4.31 16.05
CA GLU A 87 26.61 3.68 14.89
C GLU A 87 25.10 3.96 14.82
N LEU A 88 24.41 4.07 15.95
CA LEU A 88 22.99 4.44 16.00
C LEU A 88 22.70 5.89 15.56
N THR A 89 23.66 6.81 15.67
CA THR A 89 23.41 8.25 15.39
C THR A 89 24.20 8.83 14.22
N SER A 90 25.21 8.12 13.72
CA SER A 90 26.12 8.64 12.69
C SER A 90 26.48 7.67 11.57
N SER A 91 25.96 6.43 11.60
CA SER A 91 26.07 5.53 10.45
C SER A 91 24.99 5.88 9.43
N LEU A 92 25.31 5.73 8.13
CA LEU A 92 24.35 5.97 7.06
C LEU A 92 23.03 5.18 7.25
N PRO A 93 23.05 3.85 7.50
CA PRO A 93 21.80 3.11 7.68
C PRO A 93 21.00 3.57 8.90
N ALA A 94 21.65 3.90 10.01
CA ALA A 94 20.94 4.37 11.20
C ALA A 94 20.32 5.76 11.00
N VAL A 95 21.01 6.68 10.32
CA VAL A 95 20.45 8.01 10.03
C VAL A 95 19.22 7.90 9.13
N ILE A 96 19.27 7.04 8.09
CA ILE A 96 18.11 6.80 7.23
C ILE A 96 16.97 6.20 8.06
N LEU A 97 17.24 5.17 8.87
CA LEU A 97 16.24 4.54 9.73
C LEU A 97 15.63 5.54 10.73
N LEU A 98 16.43 6.41 11.35
CA LEU A 98 15.96 7.41 12.31
C LEU A 98 15.09 8.50 11.66
N LEU A 99 15.34 8.82 10.39
CA LEU A 99 14.61 9.87 9.69
C LEU A 99 13.33 9.35 9.01
N PHE A 100 13.34 8.10 8.55
CA PHE A 100 12.29 7.56 7.69
C PHE A 100 11.65 6.26 8.19
N GLY A 101 12.24 5.59 9.17
CA GLY A 101 11.79 4.30 9.68
C GLY A 101 10.65 4.36 10.70
N TRP A 102 10.12 5.54 11.00
CA TRP A 102 9.08 5.72 12.01
C TRP A 102 7.71 5.96 11.39
N ASN A 103 6.67 5.42 12.04
CA ASN A 103 5.29 5.57 11.62
C ASN A 103 4.84 7.02 11.69
N HIS A 104 5.14 7.78 12.75
CA HIS A 104 4.88 9.22 12.72
C HIS A 104 6.02 10.01 13.32
N LEU A 105 6.85 10.56 12.45
CA LEU A 105 7.70 11.69 12.80
C LEU A 105 6.93 12.96 12.40
N SER A 106 6.92 14.01 13.22
CA SER A 106 6.36 15.32 12.82
C SER A 106 7.46 16.17 12.16
N PRO A 107 7.13 17.18 11.32
CA PRO A 107 8.16 17.97 10.64
C PRO A 107 9.19 18.57 11.62
N ILE A 108 8.72 18.98 12.80
CA ILE A 108 9.58 19.47 13.89
C ILE A 108 10.51 18.37 14.41
N ARG A 109 9.99 17.17 14.70
CA ARG A 109 10.80 16.04 15.15
C ARG A 109 11.80 15.59 14.07
N PHE A 110 11.44 15.68 12.79
CA PHE A 110 12.36 15.41 11.69
C PHE A 110 13.52 16.37 11.64
N LEU A 111 13.24 17.67 11.65
CA LEU A 111 14.28 18.69 11.64
C LEU A 111 15.19 18.56 12.87
N ALA A 112 14.62 18.31 14.05
CA ALA A 112 15.39 18.06 15.26
C ALA A 112 16.28 16.81 15.14
N THR A 113 15.73 15.70 14.65
CA THR A 113 16.48 14.43 14.47
C THR A 113 17.59 14.60 13.43
N LEU A 114 17.30 15.27 12.32
CA LEU A 114 18.26 15.59 11.27
C LEU A 114 19.40 16.46 11.80
N LEU A 115 19.09 17.48 12.60
CA LEU A 115 20.07 18.35 13.23
C LEU A 115 20.97 17.56 14.19
N ILE A 116 20.39 16.74 15.07
CA ILE A 116 21.12 15.89 16.01
C ILE A 116 22.05 14.92 15.26
N CYS A 117 21.55 14.22 14.24
CA CYS A 117 22.34 13.32 13.42
C CYS A 117 23.48 14.06 12.69
N SER A 118 23.21 15.26 12.20
CA SER A 118 24.21 16.11 11.53
C SER A 118 25.33 16.53 12.50
N ILE A 119 24.97 16.94 13.72
CA ILE A 119 25.94 17.27 14.79
C ILE A 119 26.80 16.04 15.11
N PHE A 120 26.19 14.87 15.31
CA PHE A 120 26.93 13.63 15.60
C PHE A 120 27.82 13.20 14.44
N ALA A 121 27.40 13.41 13.19
CA ALA A 121 28.20 13.11 12.01
C ALA A 121 29.40 14.05 11.86
N ILE A 122 29.21 15.37 12.04
CA ILE A 122 30.26 16.39 11.94
C ILE A 122 31.30 16.22 13.06
N PHE A 123 30.82 16.08 14.30
CA PHE A 123 31.68 15.98 15.48
C PHE A 123 32.02 14.54 15.89
N ARG A 124 31.72 13.55 15.02
CA ARG A 124 31.88 12.10 15.28
C ARG A 124 33.21 11.73 15.92
N LYS A 125 34.30 12.28 15.38
CA LYS A 125 35.67 12.02 15.88
C LYS A 125 35.89 12.58 17.29
N LYS A 126 35.38 13.78 17.57
CA LYS A 126 35.58 14.47 18.86
C LYS A 126 34.73 13.85 19.96
N ILE A 127 33.48 13.51 19.63
CA ILE A 127 32.50 12.93 20.57
C ILE A 127 32.86 11.49 20.89
N PHE A 128 32.97 10.62 19.87
CA PHE A 128 33.10 9.19 20.10
C PHE A 128 34.53 8.72 20.25
N ARG A 129 35.54 9.51 19.84
CA ARG A 129 36.97 9.15 19.85
C ARG A 129 37.30 7.81 19.19
N ILE A 130 36.47 7.37 18.24
CA ILE A 130 36.66 6.16 17.42
C ILE A 130 36.87 6.58 15.97
N LYS A 131 37.88 6.02 15.29
CA LYS A 131 38.15 6.28 13.88
C LYS A 131 38.32 5.01 13.09
N VAL A 132 38.03 5.04 11.81
CA VAL A 132 38.42 3.99 10.86
C VAL A 132 39.72 4.41 10.18
N GLU A 133 40.78 3.62 10.32
CA GLU A 133 42.07 3.86 9.70
C GLU A 133 42.64 2.56 9.09
N LYS A 134 43.61 2.68 8.16
CA LYS A 134 44.38 1.51 7.71
C LYS A 134 45.23 0.98 8.86
N MET A 135 45.21 -0.34 9.04
CA MET A 135 46.07 -1.05 9.99
C MET A 135 47.49 -1.21 9.43
N ALA A 136 48.48 -1.44 10.29
CA ALA A 136 49.85 -1.67 9.88
C ALA A 136 49.93 -2.89 8.92
N GLN A 137 50.77 -2.81 7.89
CA GLN A 137 50.91 -3.87 6.86
C GLN A 137 51.62 -5.10 7.43
N SER A 138 51.02 -6.27 7.25
CA SER A 138 51.69 -7.58 7.29
C SER A 138 51.71 -8.13 5.86
N TYR A 139 52.87 -8.58 5.37
CA TYR A 139 53.14 -8.80 3.95
C TYR A 139 52.90 -10.26 3.45
N SER A 140 52.37 -10.31 2.22
CA SER A 140 52.49 -11.29 1.11
C SER A 140 51.63 -12.56 1.05
N SER A 141 51.54 -13.43 2.06
CA SER A 141 50.74 -14.67 1.97
C SER A 141 49.26 -14.47 2.32
N ASP A 142 48.93 -13.38 3.00
CA ASP A 142 47.59 -13.10 3.51
C ASP A 142 46.64 -12.48 2.47
N GLU A 143 47.09 -11.72 1.47
CA GLU A 143 46.15 -11.01 0.57
C GLU A 143 45.32 -11.94 -0.33
N LYS A 144 45.94 -13.00 -0.87
CA LYS A 144 45.20 -14.05 -1.61
C LYS A 144 44.20 -14.75 -0.70
N ARG A 145 44.59 -15.01 0.54
CA ARG A 145 43.75 -15.68 1.55
C ARG A 145 42.59 -14.80 1.97
N VAL A 146 42.82 -13.50 2.20
CA VAL A 146 41.80 -12.49 2.52
C VAL A 146 40.76 -12.42 1.42
N PHE A 147 41.18 -12.28 0.16
CA PHE A 147 40.24 -12.29 -0.97
C PHE A 147 39.45 -13.59 -1.05
N LYS A 148 40.16 -14.73 -1.01
CA LYS A 148 39.54 -16.07 -1.06
C LYS A 148 38.45 -16.22 0.00
N ASN A 149 38.75 -15.86 1.25
CA ASN A 149 37.81 -15.94 2.36
C ASN A 149 36.59 -15.02 2.16
N ILE A 150 36.80 -13.78 1.71
CA ILE A 150 35.69 -12.83 1.46
C ILE A 150 34.83 -13.32 0.30
N ALA A 151 35.43 -13.74 -0.81
CA ALA A 151 34.71 -14.28 -1.96
C ALA A 151 33.85 -15.50 -1.57
N TYR A 152 34.40 -16.46 -0.83
CA TYR A 152 33.61 -17.59 -0.31
C TYR A 152 32.48 -17.15 0.60
N THR A 153 32.73 -16.18 1.48
CA THR A 153 31.70 -15.65 2.38
C THR A 153 30.54 -15.06 1.57
N PHE A 154 30.82 -14.25 0.54
CA PHE A 154 29.78 -13.72 -0.34
C PHE A 154 29.04 -14.82 -1.10
N ILE A 155 29.75 -15.82 -1.65
CA ILE A 155 29.11 -16.93 -2.37
C ILE A 155 28.16 -17.71 -1.46
N VAL A 156 28.61 -18.07 -0.26
CA VAL A 156 27.77 -18.77 0.73
C VAL A 156 26.57 -17.91 1.10
N LEU A 157 26.76 -16.61 1.36
CA LEU A 157 25.66 -15.70 1.68
C LEU A 157 24.63 -15.58 0.57
N ILE A 158 25.06 -15.44 -0.68
CA ILE A 158 24.16 -15.34 -1.84
C ILE A 158 23.35 -16.64 -1.97
N ILE A 159 24.00 -17.80 -1.87
CA ILE A 159 23.33 -19.11 -1.96
C ILE A 159 22.33 -19.27 -0.81
N SER A 160 22.75 -19.03 0.43
CA SER A 160 21.89 -19.14 1.61
C SER A 160 20.71 -18.17 1.56
N ALA A 161 20.96 -16.90 1.23
CA ALA A 161 19.90 -15.90 1.11
C ALA A 161 18.91 -16.26 0.00
N THR A 162 19.40 -16.74 -1.15
CA THR A 162 18.53 -17.13 -2.27
C THR A 162 17.69 -18.34 -1.92
N ALA A 163 18.29 -19.37 -1.30
CA ALA A 163 17.57 -20.56 -0.86
C ALA A 163 16.50 -20.21 0.18
N VAL A 164 16.86 -19.44 1.20
CA VAL A 164 15.93 -19.01 2.26
C VAL A 164 14.80 -18.16 1.69
N ARG A 165 15.11 -17.17 0.85
CA ARG A 165 14.10 -16.33 0.19
C ARG A 165 13.15 -17.17 -0.67
N ALA A 166 13.67 -18.08 -1.48
CA ALA A 166 12.87 -18.94 -2.35
C ALA A 166 11.94 -19.86 -1.53
N ILE A 167 12.46 -20.51 -0.48
CA ILE A 167 11.66 -21.34 0.42
C ILE A 167 10.55 -20.51 1.06
N ASN A 168 10.87 -19.31 1.54
CA ASN A 168 9.90 -18.43 2.18
C ASN A 168 8.81 -17.99 1.19
N THR A 169 9.19 -17.52 -0.01
CA THR A 169 8.24 -17.17 -1.07
C THR A 169 7.30 -18.33 -1.40
N LEU A 170 7.83 -19.55 -1.55
CA LEU A 170 7.00 -20.73 -1.83
C LEU A 170 6.09 -21.11 -0.67
N ALA A 171 6.52 -20.90 0.58
CA ALA A 171 5.76 -21.26 1.77
C ALA A 171 4.66 -20.25 2.14
N THR A 172 4.78 -18.98 1.71
CA THR A 172 3.91 -17.88 2.18
C THR A 172 3.02 -17.27 1.10
N ASN A 173 3.06 -17.76 -0.13
CA ASN A 173 2.26 -17.22 -1.24
C ASN A 173 1.19 -18.21 -1.71
N ASP A 174 0.20 -17.68 -2.40
CA ASP A 174 -0.86 -18.47 -3.02
C ASP A 174 -0.36 -19.22 -4.27
N ASN A 175 -0.89 -20.43 -4.49
CA ASN A 175 -0.52 -21.26 -5.63
C ASN A 175 -0.87 -20.62 -6.98
N LEU A 176 -1.99 -19.89 -7.07
CA LEU A 176 -2.40 -19.18 -8.28
C LEU A 176 -1.39 -18.08 -8.61
N LEU A 177 -1.00 -17.28 -7.62
CA LEU A 177 0.00 -16.24 -7.81
C LEU A 177 1.35 -16.81 -8.23
N LEU A 178 1.82 -17.87 -7.56
CA LEU A 178 3.08 -18.54 -7.90
C LEU A 178 3.07 -19.10 -9.32
N LYS A 179 1.92 -19.60 -9.79
CA LYS A 179 1.75 -20.18 -11.13
C LYS A 179 1.63 -19.11 -12.22
N GLU A 180 0.82 -18.08 -11.99
CA GLU A 180 0.45 -17.12 -13.04
C GLU A 180 1.32 -15.86 -13.06
N ARG A 181 1.89 -15.46 -11.92
CA ARG A 181 2.72 -14.26 -11.77
C ARG A 181 3.91 -14.54 -10.82
N PRO A 182 4.78 -15.52 -11.11
CA PRO A 182 5.89 -15.89 -10.21
C PRO A 182 6.82 -14.71 -9.87
N MET A 183 7.02 -13.77 -10.80
CA MET A 183 7.83 -12.57 -10.55
C MET A 183 7.23 -11.61 -9.54
N CYS A 184 5.91 -11.64 -9.33
CA CYS A 184 5.20 -10.83 -8.34
C CYS A 184 5.21 -11.47 -6.94
N ALA A 185 5.61 -12.74 -6.82
CA ALA A 185 5.64 -13.44 -5.55
C ALA A 185 6.92 -13.10 -4.75
N VAL A 186 6.73 -12.55 -3.56
CA VAL A 186 7.79 -12.19 -2.60
C VAL A 186 7.47 -12.79 -1.24
N PRO A 187 8.44 -12.92 -0.31
CA PRO A 187 8.15 -13.39 1.03
C PRO A 187 7.06 -12.55 1.73
N ARG A 188 6.15 -13.21 2.44
CA ARG A 188 5.00 -12.61 3.14
C ARG A 188 4.90 -13.11 4.58
N PRO A 189 4.01 -12.54 5.42
CA PRO A 189 3.67 -13.15 6.70
C PRO A 189 3.26 -14.61 6.55
N SER A 190 3.78 -15.47 7.42
CA SER A 190 3.44 -16.90 7.45
C SER A 190 2.12 -17.13 8.19
N GLY A 191 1.46 -18.26 7.92
CA GLY A 191 0.26 -18.67 8.63
C GLY A 191 0.42 -18.72 10.16
N HIS A 192 1.59 -19.13 10.66
CA HIS A 192 1.86 -19.16 12.10
C HIS A 192 1.98 -17.73 12.69
N SER A 193 2.68 -16.82 12.00
CA SER A 193 2.82 -15.43 12.44
C SER A 193 1.50 -14.67 12.56
N VAL A 194 0.44 -15.16 11.89
CA VAL A 194 -0.92 -14.59 11.92
C VAL A 194 -1.92 -15.42 12.72
N GLY A 195 -1.48 -16.39 13.52
CA GLY A 195 -2.36 -17.33 14.25
C GLY A 195 -3.49 -16.65 15.03
N LYS A 196 -3.21 -15.56 15.77
CA LYS A 196 -4.25 -14.82 16.51
C LYS A 196 -5.38 -14.26 15.64
N TYR A 197 -5.10 -13.95 14.37
CA TYR A 197 -6.10 -13.48 13.41
C TYR A 197 -6.95 -14.64 12.92
N VAL A 198 -6.33 -15.80 12.68
CA VAL A 198 -7.00 -17.04 12.28
C VAL A 198 -7.94 -17.51 13.38
N ASP A 199 -7.49 -17.52 14.63
CA ASP A 199 -8.32 -17.89 15.80
C ASP A 199 -9.55 -16.98 15.89
N PHE A 200 -9.37 -15.66 15.76
CA PHE A 200 -10.47 -14.70 15.72
C PHE A 200 -11.46 -14.99 14.60
N LEU A 201 -10.98 -15.27 13.38
CA LEU A 201 -11.81 -15.58 12.22
C LEU A 201 -12.57 -16.91 12.37
N HIS A 202 -12.10 -17.85 13.18
CA HIS A 202 -12.88 -19.07 13.44
C HIS A 202 -14.08 -18.81 14.36
N GLU A 203 -14.02 -17.79 15.21
CA GLU A 203 -15.01 -17.54 16.26
C GLU A 203 -15.97 -16.39 15.94
N ASN A 204 -15.56 -15.40 15.15
CA ASN A 204 -16.25 -14.09 15.07
C ASN A 204 -16.74 -13.71 13.67
N LYS A 205 -16.80 -14.64 12.72
CA LYS A 205 -17.32 -14.36 11.37
C LYS A 205 -18.83 -14.25 11.35
N SER A 206 -19.33 -13.24 10.64
CA SER A 206 -20.74 -13.11 10.27
C SER A 206 -20.92 -13.12 8.76
N ASP A 207 -22.10 -13.54 8.30
CA ASP A 207 -22.52 -13.26 6.92
C ASP A 207 -22.53 -11.74 6.67
N ILE A 208 -22.18 -11.33 5.45
CA ILE A 208 -21.99 -9.91 5.11
C ILE A 208 -23.32 -9.14 5.18
N ASN A 209 -24.39 -9.70 4.61
CA ASN A 209 -25.69 -9.04 4.64
C ASN A 209 -26.19 -8.96 6.09
N ASP A 210 -26.16 -10.07 6.83
CA ASP A 210 -26.60 -10.12 8.22
C ASP A 210 -25.84 -9.15 9.12
N TYR A 211 -24.52 -9.04 8.93
CA TYR A 211 -23.70 -8.05 9.62
C TYR A 211 -24.16 -6.62 9.34
N ILE A 212 -24.35 -6.25 8.06
CA ILE A 212 -24.81 -4.91 7.68
C ILE A 212 -26.19 -4.60 8.28
N PHE A 213 -27.12 -5.54 8.30
CA PHE A 213 -28.42 -5.32 8.95
C PHE A 213 -28.31 -5.20 10.46
N SER A 214 -27.41 -5.96 11.10
CA SER A 214 -27.14 -5.79 12.54
C SER A 214 -26.57 -4.41 12.89
N LEU A 215 -25.85 -3.77 11.95
CA LEU A 215 -25.43 -2.37 12.10
C LEU A 215 -26.64 -1.44 12.02
N PHE A 216 -27.57 -1.66 11.08
CA PHE A 216 -28.80 -0.86 10.99
C PHE A 216 -29.72 -0.99 12.21
N ASP A 217 -29.56 -1.99 13.06
CA ASP A 217 -30.28 -2.07 14.34
C ASP A 217 -29.76 -1.05 15.37
N LYS A 218 -28.50 -0.62 15.24
CA LYS A 218 -27.82 0.29 16.16
C LYS A 218 -27.63 1.70 15.57
N TYR A 219 -27.40 1.76 14.27
CA TYR A 219 -27.03 2.94 13.51
C TYR A 219 -28.12 3.30 12.49
N ASP A 220 -28.26 4.59 12.23
CA ASP A 220 -29.21 5.10 11.25
C ASP A 220 -28.55 5.10 9.85
N HIS A 221 -27.26 5.43 9.78
CA HIS A 221 -26.52 5.50 8.52
C HIS A 221 -25.32 4.56 8.53
N VAL A 222 -25.16 3.78 7.46
CA VAL A 222 -24.00 2.91 7.27
C VAL A 222 -23.22 3.40 6.05
N ILE A 223 -21.96 3.78 6.28
CA ILE A 223 -21.02 4.14 5.21
C ILE A 223 -20.26 2.88 4.79
N LEU A 224 -20.25 2.59 3.49
CA LEU A 224 -19.34 1.63 2.90
C LEU A 224 -18.16 2.37 2.27
N CYS A 225 -16.97 2.06 2.75
CA CYS A 225 -15.71 2.49 2.19
C CYS A 225 -15.39 1.57 1.00
N GLU A 226 -15.67 2.07 -0.21
CA GLU A 226 -15.39 1.40 -1.48
C GLU A 226 -13.89 1.13 -1.64
N ARG A 227 -13.57 0.04 -2.35
CA ARG A 227 -12.22 -0.20 -2.89
C ARG A 227 -11.90 0.81 -4.01
N ALA A 228 -10.96 0.46 -4.88
CA ALA A 228 -10.77 1.19 -6.13
C ALA A 228 -12.08 1.26 -6.93
N HIS A 229 -12.42 2.45 -7.42
CA HIS A 229 -13.68 2.71 -8.12
C HIS A 229 -14.03 1.75 -9.27
N PRO A 230 -13.09 1.22 -10.09
CA PRO A 230 -13.46 0.29 -11.16
C PRO A 230 -13.52 -1.17 -10.71
N GLU A 231 -13.32 -1.49 -9.42
CA GLU A 231 -13.31 -2.87 -8.92
C GLU A 231 -14.73 -3.47 -8.98
N MET A 232 -14.84 -4.60 -9.67
CA MET A 232 -16.11 -5.19 -10.09
C MET A 232 -16.79 -5.97 -8.97
N THR A 233 -16.03 -6.77 -8.23
CA THR A 233 -16.61 -7.76 -7.31
C THR A 233 -17.33 -7.10 -6.15
N GLN A 234 -16.83 -5.98 -5.62
CA GLN A 234 -17.51 -5.26 -4.54
C GLN A 234 -18.95 -4.84 -4.90
N TYR A 235 -19.25 -4.56 -6.18
CA TYR A 235 -20.60 -4.16 -6.60
C TYR A 235 -21.57 -5.34 -6.68
N ASP A 236 -21.07 -6.58 -6.76
CA ASP A 236 -21.92 -7.76 -6.57
C ASP A 236 -22.37 -7.90 -5.11
N MET A 237 -21.47 -7.62 -4.17
CA MET A 237 -21.77 -7.61 -2.74
C MET A 237 -22.64 -6.41 -2.35
N ILE A 238 -22.35 -5.21 -2.85
CA ILE A 238 -23.23 -4.04 -2.63
C ILE A 238 -24.62 -4.33 -3.21
N TYR A 239 -24.70 -4.96 -4.40
CA TYR A 239 -25.98 -5.34 -4.96
C TYR A 239 -26.72 -6.38 -4.10
N SER A 240 -26.02 -7.36 -3.50
CA SER A 240 -26.67 -8.33 -2.61
C SER A 240 -27.26 -7.68 -1.36
N ILE A 241 -26.64 -6.61 -0.86
CA ILE A 241 -27.16 -5.83 0.27
C ILE A 241 -28.42 -5.06 -0.16
N VAL A 242 -28.35 -4.27 -1.24
CA VAL A 242 -29.45 -3.37 -1.63
C VAL A 242 -30.66 -4.10 -2.22
N SER A 243 -30.47 -5.33 -2.70
CA SER A 243 -31.56 -6.17 -3.22
C SER A 243 -32.22 -7.08 -2.17
N ASP A 244 -31.66 -7.16 -0.95
CA ASP A 244 -32.27 -7.88 0.17
C ASP A 244 -33.59 -7.21 0.59
N ASN A 245 -34.62 -8.00 0.86
CA ASN A 245 -35.94 -7.48 1.25
C ASN A 245 -35.86 -6.61 2.52
N ARG A 246 -34.98 -6.94 3.48
CA ARG A 246 -34.75 -6.12 4.68
C ARG A 246 -34.30 -4.71 4.30
N PHE A 247 -33.46 -4.58 3.27
CA PHE A 247 -33.02 -3.29 2.77
C PHE A 247 -34.17 -2.53 2.11
N VAL A 248 -34.85 -3.18 1.16
CA VAL A 248 -35.95 -2.57 0.40
C VAL A 248 -37.06 -2.07 1.32
N ASP A 249 -37.39 -2.85 2.36
CA ASP A 249 -38.51 -2.55 3.25
C ASP A 249 -38.16 -1.56 4.36
N SER A 250 -36.92 -1.55 4.85
CA SER A 250 -36.54 -0.82 6.07
C SER A 250 -35.49 0.28 5.91
N VAL A 251 -34.73 0.29 4.80
CA VAL A 251 -33.68 1.29 4.54
C VAL A 251 -33.99 2.07 3.27
N GLY A 252 -34.10 1.38 2.14
CA GLY A 252 -34.59 1.91 0.85
C GLY A 252 -33.74 3.00 0.19
N ASN A 253 -32.76 3.60 0.88
CA ASN A 253 -32.02 4.76 0.39
C ASN A 253 -30.51 4.48 0.32
N VAL A 254 -29.93 4.77 -0.84
CA VAL A 254 -28.50 4.64 -1.12
C VAL A 254 -27.97 5.99 -1.56
N PHE A 255 -26.98 6.54 -0.86
CA PHE A 255 -26.19 7.66 -1.34
C PHE A 255 -24.90 7.17 -1.97
N THR A 256 -24.39 7.88 -2.98
CA THR A 256 -23.10 7.58 -3.60
C THR A 256 -22.33 8.84 -3.96
N GLU A 257 -21.01 8.78 -3.89
CA GLU A 257 -20.11 9.79 -4.48
C GLU A 257 -20.28 9.90 -6.01
N ILE A 258 -20.61 8.80 -6.69
CA ILE A 258 -20.53 8.71 -8.15
C ILE A 258 -21.77 9.34 -8.79
N GLY A 259 -21.63 10.58 -9.24
CA GLY A 259 -22.66 11.33 -9.94
C GLY A 259 -22.95 12.67 -9.28
N CYS A 260 -23.77 13.51 -9.90
CA CYS A 260 -24.10 14.84 -9.37
C CYS A 260 -25.54 14.93 -8.84
N VAL A 261 -25.77 15.78 -7.83
CA VAL A 261 -27.12 16.06 -7.30
C VAL A 261 -28.11 16.48 -8.39
N ASP A 262 -27.63 17.21 -9.41
CA ASP A 262 -28.43 17.73 -10.52
C ASP A 262 -28.97 16.63 -11.45
N SER A 263 -28.36 15.43 -11.44
CA SER A 263 -28.76 14.31 -12.31
C SER A 263 -29.76 13.36 -11.66
N ARG A 264 -30.14 13.57 -10.38
CA ARG A 264 -31.06 12.69 -9.64
C ARG A 264 -32.42 12.53 -10.34
N GLU A 265 -33.01 13.63 -10.82
CA GLU A 265 -34.28 13.58 -11.57
C GLU A 265 -34.13 12.89 -12.93
N ALA A 266 -33.01 13.08 -13.62
CA ALA A 266 -32.73 12.39 -14.86
C ALA A 266 -32.59 10.87 -14.65
N TYR A 267 -31.98 10.44 -13.53
CA TYR A 267 -31.90 9.03 -13.18
C TYR A 267 -33.27 8.44 -12.82
N LYS A 268 -34.07 9.18 -12.06
CA LYS A 268 -35.45 8.78 -11.77
C LYS A 268 -36.27 8.61 -13.05
N ALA A 269 -36.15 9.55 -14.00
CA ALA A 269 -36.79 9.43 -15.30
C ALA A 269 -36.31 8.21 -16.11
N PHE A 270 -35.02 7.85 -16.01
CA PHE A 270 -34.50 6.61 -16.58
C PHE A 270 -35.14 5.36 -15.93
N LEU A 271 -35.26 5.34 -14.60
CA LEU A 271 -35.86 4.22 -13.86
C LEU A 271 -37.36 4.01 -14.14
N ASP A 272 -38.09 5.09 -14.40
CA ASP A 272 -39.53 5.07 -14.65
C ASP A 272 -39.88 4.78 -16.12
N ARG A 273 -38.88 4.77 -17.02
CA ARG A 273 -39.09 4.51 -18.44
C ARG A 273 -39.22 3.02 -18.72
N GLU A 274 -40.19 2.65 -19.55
CA GLU A 274 -40.26 1.33 -20.17
C GLU A 274 -39.39 1.27 -21.43
N PHE A 275 -38.52 0.27 -21.49
CA PHE A 275 -37.66 -0.01 -22.64
C PHE A 275 -38.10 -1.30 -23.33
N LYS A 276 -38.02 -1.33 -24.67
CA LYS A 276 -38.52 -2.47 -25.44
C LYS A 276 -37.59 -3.68 -25.41
N ASN A 277 -36.31 -3.45 -25.21
CA ASN A 277 -35.27 -4.46 -25.24
C ASN A 277 -34.00 -3.96 -24.51
N GLU A 278 -33.05 -4.88 -24.33
CA GLU A 278 -31.79 -4.63 -23.63
C GLU A 278 -30.93 -3.54 -24.28
N GLU A 279 -30.95 -3.44 -25.61
CA GLU A 279 -30.16 -2.46 -26.35
C GLU A 279 -30.66 -1.03 -26.09
N GLU A 280 -31.98 -0.83 -26.01
CA GLU A 280 -32.55 0.47 -25.64
C GLU A 280 -32.20 0.85 -24.19
N VAL A 281 -32.15 -0.12 -23.27
CA VAL A 281 -31.70 0.11 -21.88
C VAL A 281 -30.24 0.55 -21.88
N ASP A 282 -29.36 -0.19 -22.57
CA ASP A 282 -27.93 0.09 -22.59
C ASP A 282 -27.60 1.43 -23.23
N SER A 283 -28.20 1.75 -24.37
CA SER A 283 -28.00 3.04 -25.04
C SER A 283 -28.52 4.20 -24.20
N SER A 284 -29.72 4.06 -23.60
CA SER A 284 -30.28 5.12 -22.74
C SER A 284 -29.49 5.30 -21.45
N LEU A 285 -28.96 4.22 -20.86
CA LEU A 285 -28.12 4.30 -19.67
C LEU A 285 -26.75 4.92 -20.00
N ALA A 286 -26.17 4.60 -21.16
CA ALA A 286 -24.93 5.22 -21.59
C ALA A 286 -25.09 6.73 -21.79
N SER A 287 -26.21 7.18 -22.37
CA SER A 287 -26.56 8.61 -22.46
C SER A 287 -26.81 9.26 -21.09
N PHE A 288 -27.42 8.55 -20.14
CA PHE A 288 -27.52 9.06 -18.77
C PHE A 288 -26.13 9.23 -18.14
N MET A 289 -25.22 8.28 -18.36
CA MET A 289 -23.87 8.35 -17.82
C MET A 289 -23.09 9.58 -18.32
N THR A 290 -23.31 10.08 -19.54
CA THR A 290 -22.62 11.29 -20.03
C THR A 290 -23.07 12.58 -19.33
N VAL A 291 -24.29 12.61 -18.80
CA VAL A 291 -24.80 13.75 -18.02
C VAL A 291 -24.55 13.59 -16.51
N ASN A 292 -24.39 12.36 -16.02
CA ASN A 292 -24.11 12.05 -14.62
C ASN A 292 -22.62 12.16 -14.25
N GLN A 293 -21.92 13.17 -14.77
CA GLN A 293 -20.48 13.36 -14.54
C GLN A 293 -20.24 14.44 -13.46
N SER A 294 -19.42 14.13 -12.45
CA SER A 294 -19.05 15.07 -11.39
C SER A 294 -17.71 15.75 -11.66
N VAL A 295 -16.61 15.15 -11.23
CA VAL A 295 -15.23 15.67 -11.35
C VAL A 295 -14.63 15.34 -12.71
N HIS A 296 -14.84 14.13 -13.20
CA HIS A 296 -14.16 13.63 -14.40
C HIS A 296 -14.90 14.06 -15.68
N LEU A 297 -14.17 14.05 -16.80
CA LEU A 297 -14.78 14.22 -18.13
C LEU A 297 -15.70 13.05 -18.46
N LEU A 298 -15.22 11.84 -18.20
CA LEU A 298 -15.91 10.57 -18.43
C LEU A 298 -15.63 9.67 -17.23
N TRP A 299 -16.65 8.96 -16.78
CA TRP A 299 -16.58 7.93 -15.75
C TRP A 299 -16.84 6.57 -16.40
N PRO A 300 -15.81 5.88 -16.90
CA PRO A 300 -15.98 4.71 -17.75
C PRO A 300 -16.16 3.40 -16.95
N ASN A 301 -16.34 3.45 -15.64
CA ASN A 301 -16.26 2.24 -14.80
C ASN A 301 -17.45 1.30 -15.07
N THR A 302 -17.13 0.08 -15.51
CA THR A 302 -18.14 -0.90 -15.95
C THR A 302 -19.04 -1.37 -14.82
N ASN A 303 -18.46 -1.50 -13.62
CA ASN A 303 -19.19 -1.89 -12.41
C ASN A 303 -20.35 -0.96 -12.10
N TRP A 304 -20.14 0.35 -12.25
CA TRP A 304 -21.15 1.36 -11.98
C TRP A 304 -22.27 1.33 -13.02
N PHE A 305 -21.92 1.25 -14.31
CA PHE A 305 -22.89 1.04 -15.38
C PHE A 305 -23.77 -0.20 -15.11
N ASN A 306 -23.14 -1.33 -14.79
CA ASN A 306 -23.85 -2.57 -14.49
C ASN A 306 -24.71 -2.45 -13.22
N PHE A 307 -24.24 -1.75 -12.19
CA PHE A 307 -25.00 -1.55 -10.97
C PHE A 307 -26.27 -0.72 -11.21
N LEU A 308 -26.17 0.40 -11.95
CA LEU A 308 -27.32 1.22 -12.32
C LEU A 308 -28.34 0.44 -13.16
N LYS A 309 -27.86 -0.40 -14.09
CA LYS A 309 -28.71 -1.29 -14.89
C LYS A 309 -29.42 -2.35 -14.04
N ARG A 310 -28.71 -2.96 -13.08
CA ARG A 310 -29.32 -3.92 -12.16
C ARG A 310 -30.35 -3.25 -11.25
N LEU A 311 -30.11 -2.01 -10.80
CA LEU A 311 -31.09 -1.23 -10.05
C LEU A 311 -32.34 -0.89 -10.86
N TYR A 312 -32.21 -0.62 -12.16
CA TYR A 312 -33.36 -0.50 -13.06
C TYR A 312 -34.25 -1.75 -12.98
N TYR A 313 -33.66 -2.93 -13.19
CA TYR A 313 -34.41 -4.19 -13.10
C TYR A 313 -34.94 -4.50 -11.70
N LEU A 314 -34.20 -4.13 -10.66
CA LEU A 314 -34.63 -4.31 -9.27
C LEU A 314 -35.89 -3.49 -8.96
N ASN A 315 -35.99 -2.27 -9.49
CA ASN A 315 -37.07 -1.32 -9.24
C ASN A 315 -38.25 -1.44 -10.23
N HIS A 316 -38.02 -2.04 -11.39
CA HIS A 316 -39.01 -2.08 -12.46
C HIS A 316 -40.30 -2.79 -12.03
N GLY A 317 -41.44 -2.11 -12.23
CA GLY A 317 -42.76 -2.64 -11.87
C GLY A 317 -43.04 -2.78 -10.36
N LYS A 318 -42.15 -2.31 -9.47
CA LYS A 318 -42.34 -2.38 -8.02
C LYS A 318 -42.91 -1.09 -7.44
N SER A 319 -43.78 -1.24 -6.43
CA SER A 319 -44.32 -0.12 -5.65
C SER A 319 -43.31 0.45 -4.66
N THR A 320 -42.48 -0.40 -4.07
CA THR A 320 -41.37 -0.02 -3.17
C THR A 320 -40.09 -0.12 -3.97
N LYS A 321 -39.35 0.98 -4.07
CA LYS A 321 -38.15 1.11 -4.89
C LYS A 321 -36.95 1.46 -4.01
N VAL A 322 -35.77 0.96 -4.39
CA VAL A 322 -34.50 1.44 -3.87
C VAL A 322 -34.18 2.78 -4.52
N ASN A 323 -34.05 3.81 -3.69
CA ASN A 323 -33.74 5.17 -4.11
C ASN A 323 -32.23 5.40 -4.11
N LEU A 324 -31.66 5.69 -5.28
CA LEU A 324 -30.25 6.04 -5.43
C LEU A 324 -30.08 7.56 -5.54
N LEU A 325 -29.25 8.12 -4.67
CA LEU A 325 -29.07 9.56 -4.48
C LEU A 325 -27.60 9.93 -4.67
N PHE A 326 -27.29 10.66 -5.74
CA PHE A 326 -25.93 11.14 -5.99
C PHE A 326 -25.58 12.29 -5.05
N ALA A 327 -24.41 12.26 -4.40
CA ALA A 327 -24.03 13.23 -3.38
C ALA A 327 -23.13 14.36 -3.92
N ASP A 328 -22.40 14.13 -5.01
CA ASP A 328 -21.45 15.10 -5.53
C ASP A 328 -22.13 16.20 -6.36
N ARG A 329 -21.37 17.17 -6.87
CA ARG A 329 -21.85 18.20 -7.80
C ARG A 329 -21.09 18.17 -9.12
N ASN A 330 -21.56 18.93 -10.09
CA ASN A 330 -20.86 19.10 -11.35
C ASN A 330 -19.66 20.07 -11.19
N TRP A 331 -18.44 19.56 -11.30
CA TRP A 331 -17.20 20.32 -11.09
C TRP A 331 -16.58 20.87 -12.38
N ILE A 332 -17.42 21.45 -13.24
CA ILE A 332 -16.92 22.30 -14.34
C ILE A 332 -16.19 23.52 -13.75
N ASP A 333 -16.81 24.17 -12.76
CA ASP A 333 -16.09 25.10 -11.89
C ASP A 333 -15.39 24.34 -10.77
N ARG A 334 -14.08 24.55 -10.66
CA ARG A 334 -13.19 23.89 -9.71
C ARG A 334 -12.68 24.83 -8.61
N SER A 335 -13.22 26.04 -8.54
CA SER A 335 -12.84 27.07 -7.56
C SER A 335 -12.93 26.62 -6.10
N GLU A 336 -13.85 25.70 -5.79
CA GLU A 336 -14.08 25.18 -4.44
C GLU A 336 -13.80 23.67 -4.32
N LEU A 337 -12.95 23.10 -5.19
CA LEU A 337 -12.71 21.64 -5.21
C LEU A 337 -12.15 21.13 -3.87
N ASP A 338 -11.42 21.97 -3.14
CA ASP A 338 -10.91 21.67 -1.79
C ASP A 338 -12.05 21.49 -0.76
N SER A 339 -13.25 22.00 -1.05
CA SER A 339 -14.46 21.83 -0.22
C SER A 339 -15.35 20.67 -0.71
N ARG A 340 -14.88 19.83 -1.64
CA ARG A 340 -15.71 18.76 -2.25
C ARG A 340 -16.33 17.84 -1.21
N ASP A 341 -15.55 17.41 -0.22
CA ASP A 341 -16.01 16.50 0.84
C ASP A 341 -17.09 17.11 1.73
N SER A 342 -16.97 18.37 2.11
CA SER A 342 -17.98 19.06 2.92
C SER A 342 -19.26 19.31 2.13
N ILE A 343 -19.14 19.61 0.82
CA ILE A 343 -20.29 19.77 -0.07
C ILE A 343 -21.04 18.44 -0.27
N MET A 344 -20.33 17.33 -0.50
CA MET A 344 -20.95 16.01 -0.59
C MET A 344 -21.69 15.64 0.69
N ALA A 345 -21.07 15.88 1.85
CA ALA A 345 -21.70 15.64 3.13
C ALA A 345 -22.93 16.51 3.35
N GLU A 346 -22.87 17.81 3.01
CA GLU A 346 -24.03 18.71 3.12
C GLU A 346 -25.18 18.26 2.22
N ASN A 347 -24.91 17.82 0.99
CA ASN A 347 -25.92 17.29 0.09
C ASN A 347 -26.59 16.02 0.66
N ILE A 348 -25.84 15.16 1.33
CA ILE A 348 -26.38 13.97 2.03
C ILE A 348 -27.23 14.41 3.22
N VAL A 349 -26.67 15.21 4.12
CA VAL A 349 -27.29 15.64 5.38
C VAL A 349 -28.58 16.42 5.13
N SER A 350 -28.55 17.36 4.20
CA SER A 350 -29.72 18.16 3.84
C SER A 350 -30.83 17.30 3.21
N THR A 351 -30.49 16.36 2.33
CA THR A 351 -31.47 15.41 1.74
C THR A 351 -32.10 14.55 2.83
N LEU A 352 -31.30 13.93 3.70
CA LEU A 352 -31.78 13.10 4.80
C LEU A 352 -32.75 13.86 5.72
N LYS A 353 -32.44 15.12 6.04
CA LYS A 353 -33.28 15.97 6.90
C LYS A 353 -34.55 16.44 6.21
N ASN A 354 -34.45 16.96 4.99
CA ASN A 354 -35.58 17.53 4.26
C ASN A 354 -36.62 16.47 3.89
N ASP A 355 -36.14 15.29 3.46
CA ASP A 355 -36.99 14.19 3.02
C ASP A 355 -37.37 13.26 4.20
N SER A 356 -36.93 13.59 5.42
CA SER A 356 -37.17 12.82 6.65
C SER A 356 -36.75 11.34 6.54
N LEU A 357 -35.66 11.07 5.81
CA LEU A 357 -35.13 9.73 5.59
C LEU A 357 -34.37 9.27 6.84
N ARG A 358 -34.87 8.21 7.49
CA ARG A 358 -34.32 7.73 8.76
C ARG A 358 -33.10 6.85 8.62
N LYS A 359 -33.00 6.06 7.55
CA LYS A 359 -31.88 5.15 7.32
C LYS A 359 -31.33 5.28 5.93
N SER A 360 -30.01 5.12 5.80
CA SER A 360 -29.35 5.10 4.49
C SER A 360 -28.07 4.28 4.47
N LEU A 361 -27.80 3.68 3.32
CA LEU A 361 -26.47 3.21 2.94
C LEU A 361 -25.76 4.35 2.20
N ILE A 362 -24.49 4.60 2.49
CA ILE A 362 -23.71 5.67 1.88
C ILE A 362 -22.43 5.05 1.30
N ILE A 363 -22.26 5.09 -0.01
CA ILE A 363 -21.11 4.51 -0.71
C ILE A 363 -20.15 5.64 -1.06
N MET A 364 -18.93 5.59 -0.53
CA MET A 364 -17.90 6.60 -0.73
C MET A 364 -16.60 5.90 -1.10
N ASN A 365 -15.80 6.51 -1.98
CA ASN A 365 -14.42 6.06 -2.16
C ASN A 365 -13.69 6.02 -0.81
N TYR A 366 -12.66 5.18 -0.72
CA TYR A 366 -11.88 5.02 0.49
C TYR A 366 -11.54 6.32 1.22
N ARG A 367 -11.03 7.36 0.55
CA ARG A 367 -10.73 8.63 1.22
C ARG A 367 -11.97 9.34 1.74
N HIS A 368 -12.98 9.47 0.89
CA HIS A 368 -14.23 10.16 1.21
C HIS A 368 -15.00 9.48 2.34
N ALA A 369 -14.81 8.17 2.53
CA ALA A 369 -15.44 7.40 3.60
C ALA A 369 -14.79 7.58 4.99
N TYR A 370 -13.57 8.11 5.09
CA TYR A 370 -12.86 8.16 6.38
C TYR A 370 -13.59 9.05 7.40
N LEU A 371 -13.55 8.64 8.68
CA LEU A 371 -14.07 9.40 9.81
C LEU A 371 -13.03 10.39 10.38
N THR A 372 -12.11 10.86 9.54
CA THR A 372 -11.10 11.88 9.88
C THR A 372 -11.46 13.24 9.30
N PRO A 373 -11.04 14.35 9.94
CA PRO A 373 -11.29 15.70 9.44
C PRO A 373 -11.01 15.84 7.94
N GLU A 374 -11.80 16.70 7.28
CA GLU A 374 -11.74 16.99 5.83
C GLU A 374 -12.33 15.91 4.91
N ASN A 375 -12.87 14.80 5.43
CA ASN A 375 -13.50 13.76 4.62
C ASN A 375 -15.04 13.77 4.80
N CYS A 376 -15.78 13.39 3.75
CA CYS A 376 -17.24 13.35 3.74
C CYS A 376 -17.81 12.52 4.90
N GLY A 377 -17.26 11.32 5.15
CA GLY A 377 -17.67 10.44 6.23
C GLY A 377 -17.57 11.10 7.61
N TYR A 378 -16.50 11.88 7.85
CA TYR A 378 -16.36 12.67 9.06
C TYR A 378 -17.47 13.70 9.21
N TYR A 379 -17.73 14.52 8.18
CA TYR A 379 -18.79 15.53 8.23
C TYR A 379 -20.18 14.91 8.44
N VAL A 380 -20.49 13.79 7.79
CA VAL A 380 -21.73 13.04 8.02
C VAL A 380 -21.80 12.53 9.46
N SER A 381 -20.72 11.99 10.01
CA SER A 381 -20.68 11.52 11.41
C SER A 381 -20.88 12.65 12.43
N GLN A 382 -20.38 13.86 12.13
CA GLN A 382 -20.59 15.04 12.97
C GLN A 382 -22.05 15.53 12.92
N ALA A 383 -22.70 15.41 11.76
CA ALA A 383 -24.10 15.76 11.60
C ALA A 383 -25.06 14.79 12.31
N PHE A 384 -24.64 13.53 12.50
CA PHE A 384 -25.42 12.47 13.15
C PHE A 384 -24.59 11.74 14.24
N PRO A 385 -24.26 12.39 15.36
CA PRO A 385 -23.38 11.81 16.38
C PRO A 385 -23.90 10.49 16.95
N GLY A 386 -23.06 9.46 16.95
CA GLY A 386 -23.41 8.12 17.46
C GLY A 386 -24.40 7.34 16.60
N LYS A 387 -24.74 7.84 15.41
CA LYS A 387 -25.73 7.24 14.50
C LYS A 387 -25.16 6.76 13.18
N VAL A 388 -23.85 6.87 13.00
CA VAL A 388 -23.13 6.49 11.78
C VAL A 388 -22.18 5.33 12.09
N ALA A 389 -22.28 4.26 11.30
CA ALA A 389 -21.25 3.23 11.20
C ALA A 389 -20.44 3.43 9.91
N ASN A 390 -19.16 3.10 9.95
CA ASN A 390 -18.29 3.13 8.77
C ASN A 390 -17.60 1.77 8.59
N VAL A 391 -17.79 1.13 7.44
CA VAL A 391 -17.36 -0.24 7.18
C VAL A 391 -16.36 -0.26 6.04
N MET A 392 -15.17 -0.78 6.31
CA MET A 392 -14.14 -0.98 5.30
C MET A 392 -14.38 -2.28 4.55
N ILE A 393 -14.33 -2.23 3.22
CA ILE A 393 -14.26 -3.42 2.38
C ILE A 393 -12.77 -3.74 2.14
N ASN A 394 -12.36 -5.01 2.25
CA ASN A 394 -10.97 -5.43 2.11
C ASN A 394 -10.36 -4.91 0.81
N THR A 395 -9.26 -4.17 0.93
CA THR A 395 -8.55 -3.51 -0.16
C THR A 395 -7.05 -3.54 0.14
N GLY A 396 -6.24 -2.98 -0.75
CA GLY A 396 -4.82 -2.78 -0.54
C GLY A 396 -4.49 -1.44 0.13
N SER A 397 -3.22 -1.23 0.39
CA SER A 397 -2.64 -0.01 0.93
C SER A 397 -1.82 0.71 -0.14
N VAL A 398 -1.83 2.04 -0.15
CA VAL A 398 -1.17 2.81 -1.21
C VAL A 398 0.35 2.84 -1.01
N SER A 399 1.08 2.54 -2.08
CA SER A 399 2.54 2.66 -2.16
C SER A 399 2.95 4.13 -2.00
N LEU A 400 3.51 4.47 -0.83
CA LEU A 400 4.01 5.82 -0.54
C LEU A 400 5.03 6.29 -1.57
N ILE A 401 5.91 5.40 -2.02
CA ILE A 401 6.96 5.72 -3.00
C ILE A 401 6.32 6.10 -4.33
N ASP A 402 5.40 5.28 -4.83
CA ASP A 402 4.73 5.56 -6.10
C ASP A 402 3.87 6.83 -6.01
N LEU A 403 3.22 7.05 -4.87
CA LEU A 403 2.41 8.24 -4.61
C LEU A 403 3.26 9.51 -4.68
N LEU A 404 4.49 9.49 -4.14
CA LEU A 404 5.45 10.59 -4.27
C LEU A 404 5.89 10.84 -5.73
N PHE A 405 5.77 9.85 -6.60
CA PHE A 405 5.98 9.97 -8.05
C PHE A 405 4.67 10.21 -8.84
N GLY A 406 3.57 10.52 -8.16
CA GLY A 406 2.27 10.81 -8.78
C GLY A 406 1.52 9.58 -9.29
N LYS A 407 1.79 8.39 -8.73
CA LYS A 407 1.13 7.13 -9.08
C LYS A 407 0.46 6.50 -7.85
N GLU A 408 -0.81 6.14 -7.97
CA GLU A 408 -1.52 5.38 -6.93
C GLU A 408 -1.42 3.89 -7.21
N THR A 409 -0.34 3.26 -6.75
CA THR A 409 -0.18 1.80 -6.79
C THR A 409 -0.68 1.19 -5.48
N MET A 410 -1.49 0.13 -5.57
CA MET A 410 -1.93 -0.62 -4.41
C MET A 410 -0.92 -1.71 -4.03
N LEU A 411 -0.76 -1.94 -2.74
CA LEU A 411 0.02 -3.00 -2.11
C LEU A 411 -0.92 -3.82 -1.23
N PRO A 412 -0.58 -5.07 -0.87
CA PRO A 412 -1.39 -5.83 0.07
C PRO A 412 -1.31 -5.19 1.46
N THR A 413 -2.44 -5.01 2.14
CA THR A 413 -2.50 -4.38 3.47
C THR A 413 -1.56 -5.08 4.44
N LEU A 414 -0.73 -4.30 5.15
CA LEU A 414 0.27 -4.78 6.10
C LEU A 414 1.15 -5.89 5.51
N HIS A 415 1.57 -5.71 4.25
CA HIS A 415 2.38 -6.68 3.49
C HIS A 415 1.69 -8.05 3.28
N GLY A 416 0.35 -8.07 3.27
CA GLY A 416 -0.46 -9.27 3.06
C GLY A 416 -0.69 -10.08 4.33
N LYS A 417 -0.54 -9.45 5.49
CA LYS A 417 -0.80 -10.07 6.80
C LYS A 417 -2.24 -10.53 6.93
N TRP A 418 -3.19 -9.68 6.53
CA TRP A 418 -4.61 -10.03 6.56
C TRP A 418 -4.93 -11.12 5.53
N ASP A 419 -4.42 -11.01 4.31
CA ASP A 419 -4.57 -12.04 3.28
C ASP A 419 -4.06 -13.41 3.74
N ALA A 420 -2.91 -13.43 4.43
CA ALA A 420 -2.35 -14.66 5.00
C ALA A 420 -3.27 -15.29 6.05
N ALA A 421 -3.99 -14.49 6.83
CA ALA A 421 -4.95 -15.00 7.81
C ALA A 421 -6.22 -15.55 7.13
N PHE A 422 -6.79 -14.81 6.17
CA PHE A 422 -7.98 -15.26 5.44
C PHE A 422 -7.74 -16.53 4.61
N LYS A 423 -6.51 -16.76 4.13
CA LYS A 423 -6.12 -17.99 3.43
C LYS A 423 -6.12 -19.24 4.33
N GLN A 424 -6.08 -19.08 5.65
CA GLN A 424 -6.10 -20.23 6.58
C GLN A 424 -7.52 -20.69 6.93
N VAL A 425 -8.54 -19.89 6.61
CA VAL A 425 -9.94 -20.21 6.92
C VAL A 425 -10.70 -20.59 5.67
N LYS A 426 -11.64 -21.53 5.79
CA LYS A 426 -12.64 -21.79 4.75
C LYS A 426 -13.71 -20.71 4.79
N ASP A 427 -14.33 -20.46 3.63
CA ASP A 427 -15.40 -19.48 3.47
C ASP A 427 -14.99 -18.12 4.07
N SER A 428 -14.01 -17.50 3.41
CA SER A 428 -13.38 -16.26 3.84
C SER A 428 -14.23 -15.02 3.59
N ASP A 429 -15.31 -15.14 2.80
CA ASP A 429 -16.30 -14.08 2.64
C ASP A 429 -17.07 -13.91 3.96
N CYS A 430 -16.83 -12.81 4.67
CA CYS A 430 -17.41 -12.55 5.97
C CYS A 430 -17.28 -11.08 6.38
N ALA A 431 -17.97 -10.71 7.45
CA ALA A 431 -17.83 -9.42 8.07
C ALA A 431 -17.75 -9.51 9.60
N PHE A 432 -17.16 -8.48 10.22
CA PHE A 432 -17.03 -8.36 11.68
C PHE A 432 -16.72 -6.91 12.11
N ASP A 433 -16.93 -6.61 13.39
CA ASP A 433 -16.54 -5.33 13.99
C ASP A 433 -15.03 -5.24 14.17
N PHE A 434 -14.45 -4.06 13.91
CA PHE A 434 -13.03 -3.85 14.18
C PHE A 434 -12.76 -3.78 15.68
N ASP A 435 -13.69 -3.23 16.47
CA ASP A 435 -13.56 -3.22 17.93
C ASP A 435 -13.54 -4.65 18.48
N GLY A 436 -12.62 -4.92 19.40
CA GLY A 436 -12.37 -6.27 19.91
C GLY A 436 -11.67 -7.24 18.94
N SER A 437 -11.40 -6.85 17.69
CA SER A 437 -10.68 -7.68 16.71
C SER A 437 -9.16 -7.42 16.70
N PRO A 438 -8.32 -8.43 16.41
CA PRO A 438 -6.88 -8.20 16.22
C PRO A 438 -6.59 -7.37 14.95
N PHE A 439 -7.51 -7.30 14.00
CA PHE A 439 -7.43 -6.47 12.78
C PHE A 439 -7.56 -4.99 13.13
N GLY A 440 -8.50 -4.65 14.01
CA GLY A 440 -8.75 -3.28 14.46
C GLY A 440 -7.58 -2.69 15.27
N GLU A 441 -6.73 -3.53 15.84
CA GLU A 441 -5.54 -3.12 16.60
C GLU A 441 -4.32 -2.79 15.74
N ASP A 442 -4.33 -3.18 14.46
CA ASP A 442 -3.23 -2.89 13.55
C ASP A 442 -3.18 -1.39 13.19
N GLU A 443 -1.96 -0.89 12.98
CA GLU A 443 -1.74 0.48 12.54
C GLU A 443 -2.36 0.70 11.15
N PHE A 444 -2.98 1.86 10.98
CA PHE A 444 -3.62 2.22 9.73
C PHE A 444 -2.57 2.51 8.66
N ASP A 445 -2.54 1.70 7.58
CA ASP A 445 -1.59 1.84 6.47
C ASP A 445 -2.24 2.08 5.10
N HIS A 446 -3.57 2.13 5.02
CA HIS A 446 -4.32 2.18 3.75
C HIS A 446 -3.96 3.38 2.86
N PHE A 447 -4.10 4.62 3.33
CA PHE A 447 -3.71 5.82 2.58
C PHE A 447 -3.01 6.80 3.50
N VAL A 448 -1.67 6.78 3.48
CA VAL A 448 -0.91 7.52 4.48
C VAL A 448 0.25 8.30 3.88
N MET A 449 0.08 9.62 3.84
CA MET A 449 1.14 10.54 3.45
C MET A 449 2.19 10.68 4.57
N PRO A 450 3.44 11.02 4.23
CA PRO A 450 4.44 11.35 5.24
C PRO A 450 3.88 12.50 6.09
N TRP A 451 4.07 12.45 7.41
CA TRP A 451 3.63 13.51 8.35
C TRP A 451 2.12 13.63 8.60
N ASN A 452 1.28 12.77 8.00
CA ASN A 452 -0.16 12.80 8.25
C ASN A 452 -0.50 12.16 9.62
N HIS A 453 -1.30 12.85 10.43
CA HIS A 453 -1.74 12.41 11.75
C HIS A 453 -2.46 11.05 11.73
N VAL A 454 -3.11 10.69 10.61
CA VAL A 454 -3.77 9.38 10.46
C VAL A 454 -2.80 8.20 10.60
N ARG A 455 -1.48 8.41 10.41
CA ARG A 455 -0.46 7.37 10.60
C ARG A 455 -0.27 6.94 12.06
N ALA A 456 -0.83 7.69 13.01
CA ALA A 456 -0.82 7.32 14.43
C ALA A 456 -2.08 6.55 14.85
N LEU A 457 -3.03 6.35 13.93
CA LEU A 457 -4.32 5.74 14.19
C LEU A 457 -4.29 4.25 13.85
N LYS A 458 -5.23 3.51 14.45
CA LYS A 458 -5.49 2.11 14.15
C LYS A 458 -6.70 1.98 13.24
N TYR A 459 -6.91 0.81 12.65
CA TYR A 459 -8.08 0.57 11.81
C TYR A 459 -9.40 0.79 12.54
N LYS A 460 -9.50 0.40 13.82
CA LYS A 460 -10.71 0.64 14.64
C LYS A 460 -10.99 2.11 14.94
N ASP A 461 -9.98 2.98 14.83
CA ASP A 461 -10.16 4.42 15.02
C ASP A 461 -10.76 5.07 13.75
N MET A 462 -10.64 4.38 12.59
CA MET A 462 -11.12 4.84 11.28
C MET A 462 -12.47 4.23 10.88
N PHE A 463 -12.71 3.00 11.31
CA PHE A 463 -13.83 2.19 10.87
C PHE A 463 -14.47 1.45 12.04
N THR A 464 -15.80 1.35 11.99
CA THR A 464 -16.60 0.49 12.86
C THR A 464 -16.38 -0.98 12.55
N GLY A 465 -16.35 -1.32 11.26
CA GLY A 465 -16.41 -2.70 10.78
C GLY A 465 -15.54 -3.00 9.58
N PHE A 466 -15.41 -4.28 9.30
CA PHE A 466 -14.67 -4.82 8.17
C PHE A 466 -15.49 -5.87 7.41
N ILE A 467 -15.42 -5.82 6.08
CA ILE A 467 -15.93 -6.84 5.18
C ILE A 467 -14.74 -7.42 4.42
N HIS A 468 -14.55 -8.73 4.51
CA HIS A 468 -13.77 -9.48 3.54
C HIS A 468 -14.71 -10.08 2.50
N TYR A 469 -14.55 -9.71 1.23
CA TYR A 469 -15.33 -10.25 0.12
C TYR A 469 -14.42 -10.54 -1.09
N LYS A 470 -14.08 -11.79 -1.33
CA LYS A 470 -13.08 -12.24 -2.31
C LYS A 470 -11.65 -11.82 -1.95
N ALA A 471 -10.74 -12.78 -2.09
CA ALA A 471 -9.32 -12.53 -1.91
C ALA A 471 -8.80 -11.58 -3.01
N PRO A 472 -7.68 -10.86 -2.78
CA PRO A 472 -7.09 -9.97 -3.79
C PRO A 472 -6.86 -10.63 -5.16
N GLU A 473 -6.56 -11.92 -5.20
CA GLU A 473 -6.36 -12.69 -6.43
C GLU A 473 -7.64 -12.93 -7.25
N GLU A 474 -8.81 -12.86 -6.62
CA GLU A 474 -10.12 -13.09 -7.23
C GLU A 474 -10.81 -11.77 -7.66
N GLN A 475 -10.29 -10.64 -7.20
CA GLN A 475 -10.78 -9.31 -7.54
C GLN A 475 -10.34 -8.93 -8.95
N PHE A 476 -11.07 -8.04 -9.61
CA PHE A 476 -10.69 -7.48 -10.91
C PHE A 476 -11.39 -6.14 -11.16
N THR A 477 -10.79 -5.31 -12.00
CA THR A 477 -11.36 -4.03 -12.41
C THR A 477 -11.71 -4.04 -13.88
N ASN A 478 -12.78 -3.33 -14.25
CA ASN A 478 -13.15 -3.13 -15.65
C ASN A 478 -13.43 -1.64 -15.94
N ILE A 479 -12.96 -1.18 -17.09
CA ILE A 479 -13.30 0.12 -17.67
C ILE A 479 -13.84 -0.04 -19.08
N GLY A 480 -14.91 0.69 -19.40
CA GLY A 480 -15.66 0.65 -20.65
C GLY A 480 -17.06 0.06 -20.49
N TYR A 481 -17.99 0.49 -21.33
CA TYR A 481 -19.33 -0.07 -21.52
C TYR A 481 -19.83 0.31 -22.92
N ASN A 482 -20.90 -0.33 -23.39
CA ASN A 482 -21.42 -0.09 -24.74
C ASN A 482 -21.97 1.34 -24.89
N HIS A 483 -22.06 1.84 -26.12
CA HIS A 483 -22.71 3.11 -26.46
C HIS A 483 -22.08 4.39 -25.86
N ILE A 484 -20.91 4.31 -25.20
CA ILE A 484 -20.21 5.50 -24.64
C ILE A 484 -19.99 6.58 -25.71
N PHE A 485 -19.55 6.16 -26.90
CA PHE A 485 -19.15 7.05 -27.99
C PHE A 485 -20.16 7.10 -29.13
N ASP A 486 -21.43 6.78 -28.86
CA ASP A 486 -22.51 7.08 -29.80
C ASP A 486 -22.49 8.57 -30.16
N PRO A 487 -22.88 8.98 -31.38
CA PRO A 487 -22.67 10.35 -31.86
C PRO A 487 -23.20 11.45 -30.92
N ASP A 488 -24.37 11.24 -30.30
CA ASP A 488 -24.95 12.20 -29.36
C ASP A 488 -24.21 12.22 -28.01
N ASN A 489 -23.75 11.07 -27.54
CA ASN A 489 -22.97 10.95 -26.31
C ASN A 489 -21.59 11.59 -26.49
N GLU A 490 -20.92 11.33 -27.62
CA GLU A 490 -19.66 12.01 -27.98
C GLU A 490 -19.86 13.52 -28.06
N LYS A 491 -20.94 14.01 -28.70
CA LYS A 491 -21.23 15.45 -28.77
C LYS A 491 -21.35 16.08 -27.38
N GLN A 492 -22.05 15.43 -26.44
CA GLN A 492 -22.18 15.93 -25.07
C GLN A 492 -20.83 15.93 -24.33
N LEU A 493 -20.05 14.85 -24.46
CA LEU A 493 -18.73 14.76 -23.86
C LEU A 493 -17.76 15.81 -24.43
N ARG A 494 -17.81 16.10 -25.74
CA ARG A 494 -17.02 17.18 -26.36
C ARG A 494 -17.41 18.57 -25.85
N ALA A 495 -18.70 18.82 -25.63
CA ALA A 495 -19.15 20.07 -25.02
C ALA A 495 -18.60 20.22 -23.59
N ARG A 496 -18.59 19.13 -22.81
CA ARG A 496 -18.01 19.09 -21.47
C ARG A 496 -16.48 19.24 -21.48
N GLU A 497 -15.79 18.59 -22.42
CA GLU A 497 -14.33 18.71 -22.63
C GLU A 497 -13.92 20.16 -22.87
N ALA A 498 -14.69 20.90 -23.68
CA ALA A 498 -14.43 22.32 -23.94
C ALA A 498 -14.52 23.19 -22.65
N ALA A 499 -15.31 22.75 -21.66
CA ALA A 499 -15.45 23.43 -20.37
C ALA A 499 -14.44 22.94 -19.31
N LEU A 500 -13.96 21.69 -19.41
CA LEU A 500 -13.02 21.08 -18.47
C LEU A 500 -11.58 21.12 -18.99
N LYS A 501 -10.80 22.09 -18.49
CA LYS A 501 -9.36 22.19 -18.83
C LYS A 501 -8.59 20.95 -18.36
N GLY A 502 -7.68 20.47 -19.21
CA GLY A 502 -6.74 19.39 -18.88
C GLY A 502 -7.26 17.97 -19.12
N TYR A 503 -8.48 17.82 -19.63
CA TYR A 503 -9.03 16.52 -20.04
C TYR A 503 -9.00 16.39 -21.56
N SER A 504 -8.95 15.14 -22.04
CA SER A 504 -9.06 14.81 -23.46
C SER A 504 -10.02 13.65 -23.66
N LEU A 505 -11.04 13.82 -24.49
CA LEU A 505 -11.93 12.72 -24.89
C LEU A 505 -11.19 11.75 -25.80
N ASP A 506 -10.26 12.24 -26.63
CA ASP A 506 -9.45 11.40 -27.52
C ASP A 506 -8.57 10.42 -26.74
N TYR A 507 -8.08 10.81 -25.56
CA TYR A 507 -7.42 9.87 -24.64
C TYR A 507 -8.33 8.69 -24.31
N TRP A 508 -9.58 8.94 -23.91
CA TRP A 508 -10.51 7.86 -23.56
C TRP A 508 -10.94 7.03 -24.77
N LYS A 509 -11.14 7.66 -25.94
CA LYS A 509 -11.42 6.95 -27.18
C LYS A 509 -10.29 5.99 -27.55
N GLU A 510 -9.04 6.42 -27.41
CA GLU A 510 -7.88 5.57 -27.66
C GLU A 510 -7.74 4.45 -26.62
N GLN A 511 -7.94 4.76 -25.33
CA GLN A 511 -7.90 3.75 -24.25
C GLN A 511 -8.97 2.67 -24.43
N LEU A 512 -10.18 3.06 -24.84
CA LEU A 512 -11.33 2.16 -24.96
C LEU A 512 -11.61 1.69 -26.40
N LYS A 513 -10.69 1.92 -27.35
CA LYS A 513 -10.88 1.56 -28.76
C LYS A 513 -11.13 0.07 -29.01
N ASN A 514 -10.63 -0.77 -28.10
CA ASN A 514 -10.76 -2.23 -28.15
C ASN A 514 -11.93 -2.74 -27.28
N GLY A 515 -12.79 -1.86 -26.76
CA GLY A 515 -13.89 -2.20 -25.86
C GLY A 515 -13.49 -2.21 -24.39
N ILE A 516 -14.14 -3.07 -23.60
CA ILE A 516 -13.95 -3.17 -22.16
C ILE A 516 -12.54 -3.68 -21.85
N THR A 517 -11.80 -2.91 -21.05
CA THR A 517 -10.47 -3.30 -20.56
C THR A 517 -10.59 -3.85 -19.16
N ARG A 518 -9.98 -5.02 -18.93
CA ARG A 518 -9.96 -5.71 -17.64
C ARG A 518 -8.54 -5.73 -17.07
N GLN A 519 -8.42 -5.51 -15.76
CA GLN A 519 -7.18 -5.70 -15.01
C GLN A 519 -7.44 -6.64 -13.83
N GLU A 520 -6.65 -7.71 -13.71
CA GLU A 520 -6.78 -8.67 -12.62
C GLU A 520 -6.23 -8.09 -11.31
N GLY A 521 -6.84 -8.47 -10.19
CA GLY A 521 -6.42 -8.07 -8.84
C GLY A 521 -4.98 -8.46 -8.54
N MET A 522 -4.49 -9.59 -9.09
CA MET A 522 -3.09 -9.97 -8.97
C MET A 522 -2.12 -8.90 -9.51
N ASP A 523 -2.47 -8.25 -10.61
CA ASP A 523 -1.66 -7.19 -11.21
C ASP A 523 -1.80 -5.86 -10.44
N ILE A 524 -2.96 -5.63 -9.81
CA ILE A 524 -3.23 -4.45 -8.98
C ILE A 524 -2.44 -4.49 -7.68
N TYR A 525 -2.51 -5.60 -6.94
CA TYR A 525 -2.00 -5.68 -5.57
C TYR A 525 -0.56 -6.20 -5.48
N TYR A 526 -0.09 -7.01 -6.43
CA TYR A 526 1.20 -7.71 -6.31
C TYR A 526 2.28 -7.27 -7.30
N SER A 527 2.00 -6.32 -8.19
CA SER A 527 2.97 -5.83 -9.19
C SER A 527 4.23 -5.24 -8.56
N SER A 528 4.14 -4.65 -7.38
CA SER A 528 5.29 -4.17 -6.59
C SER A 528 6.28 -5.28 -6.21
N GLY A 529 5.81 -6.52 -6.05
CA GLY A 529 6.66 -7.68 -5.82
C GLY A 529 7.63 -7.94 -6.96
N SER A 530 7.25 -7.59 -8.20
CA SER A 530 8.14 -7.63 -9.36
C SER A 530 9.32 -6.67 -9.21
N ILE A 531 9.07 -5.46 -8.69
CA ILE A 531 10.13 -4.48 -8.41
C ILE A 531 11.06 -4.99 -7.32
N GLU A 532 10.53 -5.56 -6.24
CA GLU A 532 11.36 -6.12 -5.16
C GLU A 532 12.24 -7.28 -5.67
N ASN A 533 11.69 -8.19 -6.46
CA ASN A 533 12.46 -9.29 -7.05
C ASN A 533 13.49 -8.78 -8.07
N GLN A 534 13.19 -7.73 -8.84
CA GLN A 534 14.18 -7.07 -9.69
C GLN A 534 15.32 -6.46 -8.86
N ILE A 535 15.01 -5.76 -7.75
CA ILE A 535 16.03 -5.24 -6.83
C ILE A 535 16.90 -6.39 -6.32
N TYR A 536 16.31 -7.50 -5.90
CA TYR A 536 17.05 -8.68 -5.44
C TYR A 536 18.03 -9.19 -6.53
N ILE A 537 17.55 -9.37 -7.77
CA ILE A 537 18.36 -9.81 -8.91
C ILE A 537 19.49 -8.82 -9.19
N ILE A 538 19.21 -7.51 -9.18
CA ILE A 538 20.21 -6.46 -9.36
C ILE A 538 21.27 -6.52 -8.27
N VAL A 539 20.89 -6.71 -7.00
CA VAL A 539 21.86 -6.84 -5.90
C VAL A 539 22.71 -8.09 -6.05
N CYS A 540 22.15 -9.21 -6.52
CA CYS A 540 22.93 -10.40 -6.90
C CYS A 540 23.96 -10.11 -8.00
N ALA A 541 23.56 -9.38 -9.05
CA ALA A 541 24.47 -8.99 -10.13
C ALA A 541 25.57 -8.04 -9.62
N VAL A 542 25.22 -7.05 -8.79
CA VAL A 542 26.17 -6.15 -8.13
C VAL A 542 27.15 -6.94 -7.27
N ALA A 543 26.69 -7.94 -6.51
CA ALA A 543 27.56 -8.80 -5.71
C ALA A 543 28.57 -9.58 -6.57
N ALA A 544 28.14 -10.13 -7.71
CA ALA A 544 29.03 -10.79 -8.66
C ALA A 544 30.09 -9.84 -9.24
N ILE A 545 29.69 -8.62 -9.62
CA ILE A 545 30.60 -7.57 -10.09
C ILE A 545 31.61 -7.20 -9.00
N LEU A 546 31.16 -7.05 -7.75
CA LEU A 546 32.02 -6.74 -6.61
C LEU A 546 33.05 -7.84 -6.35
N ILE A 547 32.66 -9.12 -6.46
CA ILE A 547 33.61 -10.25 -6.35
C ILE A 547 34.67 -10.15 -7.46
N GLY A 548 34.28 -9.87 -8.70
CA GLY A 548 35.22 -9.67 -9.81
C GLY A 548 36.16 -8.48 -9.62
N LEU A 549 35.64 -7.34 -9.15
CA LEU A 549 36.42 -6.15 -8.83
C LEU A 549 37.41 -6.42 -7.68
N MET A 550 36.98 -7.12 -6.63
CA MET A 550 37.86 -7.53 -5.56
C MET A 550 38.98 -8.46 -6.05
N ALA A 551 38.67 -9.39 -6.96
CA ALA A 551 39.65 -10.28 -7.57
C ALA A 551 40.72 -9.48 -8.34
N LEU A 552 40.29 -8.51 -9.15
CA LEU A 552 41.18 -7.63 -9.90
C LEU A 552 42.06 -6.77 -8.97
N ILE A 553 41.47 -6.18 -7.93
CA ILE A 553 42.22 -5.38 -6.93
C ILE A 553 43.27 -6.26 -6.25
N SER A 554 42.90 -7.45 -5.80
CA SER A 554 43.83 -8.38 -5.17
C SER A 554 44.94 -8.81 -6.13
N TYR A 555 44.62 -9.11 -7.40
CA TYR A 555 45.63 -9.41 -8.42
C TYR A 555 46.61 -8.25 -8.63
N CYS A 556 46.11 -7.02 -8.77
CA CYS A 556 46.93 -5.83 -8.93
C CYS A 556 47.84 -5.56 -7.72
N ARG A 557 47.35 -5.79 -6.49
CA ARG A 557 48.17 -5.67 -5.26
C ARG A 557 49.31 -6.69 -5.25
N ILE A 558 49.00 -7.96 -5.56
CA ILE A 558 49.99 -9.04 -5.64
C ILE A 558 51.03 -8.77 -6.74
N SER A 559 50.59 -8.29 -7.92
CA SER A 559 51.48 -7.98 -9.04
C SER A 559 52.45 -6.84 -8.71
N LYS A 560 51.95 -5.73 -8.12
CA LYS A 560 52.79 -4.62 -7.64
C LYS A 560 53.77 -5.03 -6.56
N MET A 561 53.40 -5.99 -5.72
CA MET A 561 54.32 -6.53 -4.72
C MET A 561 55.43 -7.35 -5.35
N LYS A 562 55.14 -8.13 -6.40
CA LYS A 562 56.15 -8.88 -7.15
C LYS A 562 57.09 -8.00 -7.97
N SER A 563 56.65 -6.81 -8.40
CA SER A 563 57.50 -5.86 -9.14
C SER A 563 58.40 -4.99 -8.24
N ASN A 564 58.14 -4.98 -6.92
CA ASN A 564 58.89 -4.18 -5.93
C ASN A 564 59.85 -5.05 -5.09
N ILE A 565 59.93 -6.35 -5.39
CA ILE A 565 60.92 -7.32 -4.91
C ILE A 565 61.86 -7.57 -6.09
#